data_AF-A0A4V1SSJ9-F1
#
_entry.id   AF-A0A4V1SSJ9-F1
#
_cell.length_a   1.000
_cell.length_b   1.000
_cell.length_c   1.000
_cell.angle_alpha   90.00
_cell.angle_beta   90.00
_cell.angle_gamma   90.00
#
_symmetry.space_group_name_H-M   'P 1'
#
loop_
_entity.id
_entity.type
_entity.pdbx_description
1 polymer ?
#
loop_
_entity_poly.entity_id
_entity_poly.type
_entity_poly.pdbx_seq_one_letter_code
_entity_poly.pdbx_strand_id
1 'polypeptide(L)' 'MTQFKDLGLNPSILAALTQKGYTQPTPIQLAAIPG' A
#
# COMPACT_ATOMS: atom_id res chain seq x y z
N MET A 1 6.20 11.09 0.12
CA MET A 1 5.78 9.96 -0.75
C MET A 1 5.33 8.85 0.18
N THR A 2 4.03 8.64 0.32
CA THR A 2 3.46 7.56 1.15
C THR A 2 3.59 6.24 0.39
N GLN A 3 4.30 5.28 0.99
CA GLN A 3 4.41 3.92 0.44
C GLN A 3 3.40 3.00 1.13
N PHE A 4 3.10 1.86 0.53
CA PHE A 4 2.16 0.89 1.13
C PHE A 4 2.59 0.43 2.53
N LYS A 5 3.90 0.40 2.81
CA LYS A 5 4.46 0.09 4.13
C LYS A 5 4.11 1.12 5.21
N ASP A 6 3.82 2.37 4.82
CA ASP A 6 3.49 3.45 5.74
C ASP A 6 1.99 3.44 6.11
N LEU A 7 1.19 2.60 5.44
CA LEU A 7 -0.26 2.47 5.62
C LEU A 7 -0.65 1.39 6.65
N GLY A 8 0.31 0.86 7.42
CA GLY A 8 0.04 -0.17 8.45
C GLY A 8 -0.55 -1.48 7.89
N LEU A 9 -0.37 -1.75 6.59
CA LEU A 9 -0.95 -2.93 5.94
C LEU A 9 -0.28 -4.22 6.41
N ASN A 10 -1.05 -5.30 6.41
CA ASN A 10 -0.54 -6.63 6.73
C ASN A 10 0.62 -7.02 5.78
N PRO A 11 1.72 -7.62 6.30
CA PRO A 11 2.88 -7.99 5.50
C PRO A 11 2.57 -8.93 4.32
N SER A 12 1.55 -9.79 4.40
CA SER A 12 1.11 -10.61 3.26
C SER A 12 0.54 -9.78 2.12
N ILE A 13 -0.15 -8.67 2.44
CA ILE A 13 -0.67 -7.73 1.43
C ILE A 13 0.48 -6.96 0.80
N LEU A 14 1.45 -6.50 1.60
CA LEU A 14 2.66 -5.83 1.10
C LEU A 14 3.44 -6.72 0.11
N ALA A 15 3.57 -8.01 0.42
CA ALA A 15 4.20 -8.99 -0.46
C ALA A 15 3.43 -9.17 -1.78
N ALA A 16 2.09 -9.27 -1.72
CA ALA A 16 1.24 -9.39 -2.90
C ALA A 16 1.31 -8.13 -3.78
N LEU A 17 1.30 -6.95 -3.17
CA LEU A 17 1.46 -5.66 -3.86
C LEU A 17 2.83 -5.59 -4.57
N THR A 18 3.89 -6.01 -3.87
CA THR A 18 5.26 -6.05 -4.43
C THR A 18 5.36 -7.03 -5.60
N GLN A 19 4.78 -8.24 -5.48
CA GLN A 19 4.73 -9.21 -6.59
C GLN A 19 3.95 -8.70 -7.80
N LYS A 20 2.89 -7.92 -7.56
CA LYS A 20 2.12 -7.27 -8.62
C LYS A 20 2.84 -6.07 -9.24
N GLY A 21 3.96 -5.61 -8.68
CA GLY A 21 4.67 -4.41 -9.12
C GLY A 21 4.03 -3.11 -8.65
N TYR A 22 3.11 -3.16 -7.67
CA TYR A 22 2.53 -1.97 -7.07
C TYR A 22 3.50 -1.40 -6.02
N THR A 23 4.21 -0.35 -6.40
CA THR A 23 5.19 0.33 -5.55
C THR A 23 4.61 1.53 -4.81
N GLN A 24 3.54 2.14 -5.34
CA GLN A 24 2.88 3.31 -4.77
C GLN A 24 1.36 3.13 -4.69
N PRO A 25 0.74 3.48 -3.56
CA PRO A 25 -0.71 3.55 -3.43
C PRO A 25 -1.27 4.65 -4.32
N THR A 26 -2.38 4.36 -4.96
CA THR A 26 -3.14 5.35 -5.74
C THR A 26 -3.80 6.38 -4.80
N PRO A 27 -4.15 7.58 -5.30
CA PRO A 27 -4.80 8.61 -4.48
C PRO A 27 -6.08 8.14 -3.79
N ILE A 28 -6.88 7.29 -4.45
CA ILE A 28 -8.09 6.72 -3.85
C ILE A 28 -7.78 5.73 -2.73
N GLN A 29 -6.67 4.97 -2.82
CA GLN A 29 -6.24 4.06 -1.77
C GLN A 29 -5.71 4.79 -0.54
N LEU A 30 -5.01 5.92 -0.75
CA LEU A 30 -4.59 6.80 0.33
C LEU A 30 -5.77 7.45 1.06
N ALA A 31 -6.83 7.79 0.32
CA ALA A 31 -8.06 8.33 0.90
C ALA A 31 -8.90 7.26 1.62
N ALA A 32 -8.83 6.00 1.17
CA ALA A 32 -9.64 4.89 1.70
C ALA A 32 -8.98 4.13 2.85
N ILE A 33 -7.65 4.12 2.94
CA ILE A 33 -6.91 3.46 4.03
C ILE A 33 -6.61 4.52 5.09
N PRO A 34 -7.29 4.51 6.25
CA PRO A 34 -6.91 5.37 7.35
C PRO A 34 -5.51 4.95 7.84
N GLY A 35 -4.61 5.93 7.96
CA GLY A 35 -3.24 5.72 8.45
C GLY A 35 -3.19 5.33 9.92
#